data_AF-A0AAV6IPB8-F1
#
_entry.id   AF-A0AAV6IPB8-F1
#
_cell.length_a   1.000
_cell.length_b   1.000
_cell.length_c   1.000
_cell.angle_alpha   90.00
_cell.angle_beta   90.00
_cell.angle_gamma   90.00
#
_symmetry.space_group_name_H-M   'P 1'
#
loop_
_entity.id
_entity.type
_entity.pdbx_description
1 polymer ?
#
loop_
_entity_poly.entity_id
_entity_poly.type
_entity_poly.pdbx_seq_one_letter_code
_entity_poly.pdbx_strand_id
1 'polypeptide(L)'
;MVVAGGGYGGEPKHDVTVTRGNRRCDLPSTLNTRFLESVEFCAPKLVTFKYFGKPIRFMGSLPLLAELDIMHDDDDDDDAICPLLPFSSYLSQIETLKLTMWLSEDYEEIPQIPELTNLKNLILDVTNLYCSRFPSFTYLVEAAPSLHKLTFKLFSPIRSTAILSSTLAPRPHECLKDVEIFGFCDQKLVMYVLQNAINLEKIICNPYRERGESEEKEKARKCACQLREKLRSGFKLIIL
;
A
#
# COMPACT_ATOMS: atom_id res chain seq x y z
N MET A 1 -18.26 -5.96 -6.29
CA MET A 1 -16.94 -6.20 -5.65
C MET A 1 -16.48 -7.58 -6.10
N VAL A 2 -15.37 -7.68 -6.82
CA VAL A 2 -14.78 -8.99 -7.16
C VAL A 2 -13.69 -9.25 -6.13
N VAL A 3 -13.82 -10.36 -5.40
CA VAL A 3 -12.80 -10.86 -4.48
C VAL A 3 -12.23 -12.13 -5.11
N ALA A 4 -11.01 -12.06 -5.63
CA ALA A 4 -10.25 -13.24 -6.02
C ALA A 4 -9.34 -13.62 -4.85
N GLY A 5 -9.79 -14.57 -4.03
CA GLY A 5 -9.08 -15.08 -2.85
C GLY A 5 -9.95 -16.09 -2.11
N GLY A 6 -9.32 -17.13 -1.56
CA GLY A 6 -10.03 -18.25 -0.91
C GLY A 6 -10.78 -17.84 0.37
N GLY A 7 -12.07 -18.21 0.44
CA GLY A 7 -12.99 -18.28 1.61
C GLY A 7 -12.99 -17.10 2.60
N TYR A 8 -14.09 -16.40 2.91
CA TYR A 8 -15.51 -16.73 3.07
C TYR A 8 -16.34 -15.45 2.85
N GLY A 9 -17.58 -15.59 2.34
CA GLY A 9 -18.63 -14.56 2.38
C GLY A 9 -19.17 -14.16 1.01
N GLY A 10 -20.47 -14.39 0.78
CA GLY A 10 -21.12 -14.40 -0.55
C GLY A 10 -21.60 -13.06 -1.14
N GLU A 11 -21.78 -13.13 -2.48
CA GLU A 11 -22.51 -12.30 -3.46
C GLU A 11 -22.04 -10.84 -3.73
N PRO A 12 -22.21 -10.26 -4.97
CA PRO A 12 -22.97 -10.73 -6.14
C PRO A 12 -22.13 -11.06 -7.40
N LYS A 13 -22.77 -11.73 -8.38
CA LYS A 13 -22.20 -12.20 -9.65
C LYS A 13 -21.82 -11.04 -10.59
N HIS A 14 -20.55 -10.98 -10.96
CA HIS A 14 -20.06 -10.27 -12.14
C HIS A 14 -19.36 -11.31 -13.02
N ASP A 15 -19.56 -11.26 -14.33
CA ASP A 15 -18.91 -12.18 -15.27
C ASP A 15 -17.40 -11.89 -15.29
N VAL A 16 -16.65 -12.72 -14.57
CA VAL A 16 -15.18 -12.73 -14.57
C VAL A 16 -14.78 -14.03 -15.26
N THR A 17 -14.07 -13.91 -16.38
CA THR A 17 -13.59 -15.06 -17.13
C THR A 17 -12.15 -15.35 -16.72
N VAL A 18 -11.93 -16.48 -16.04
CA VAL A 18 -10.58 -16.94 -15.71
C VAL A 18 -10.16 -18.00 -16.71
N THR A 19 -9.01 -17.79 -17.35
CA THR A 19 -8.38 -18.79 -18.20
C THR A 19 -7.41 -19.62 -17.37
N ARG A 20 -7.76 -20.89 -17.14
CA ARG A 20 -6.85 -21.89 -16.55
C ARG A 20 -6.38 -22.81 -17.67
N GLY A 21 -5.26 -22.48 -18.32
CA GLY A 21 -4.72 -23.24 -19.44
C GLY A 21 -5.73 -23.47 -20.57
N ASN A 22 -5.80 -22.56 -21.55
CA ASN A 22 -6.65 -22.66 -22.77
C ASN A 22 -8.14 -23.02 -22.58
N ARG A 23 -8.69 -22.99 -21.36
CA ARG A 23 -10.10 -23.30 -21.11
C ARG A 23 -10.79 -22.17 -20.33
N ARG A 24 -11.95 -21.78 -20.86
CA ARG A 24 -12.87 -20.74 -20.36
C ARG A 24 -13.72 -21.32 -19.22
N CYS A 25 -13.81 -20.63 -18.08
CA CYS A 25 -14.66 -21.02 -16.96
C CYS A 25 -15.46 -19.81 -16.44
N ASP A 26 -16.77 -20.00 -16.22
CA ASP A 26 -17.62 -19.09 -15.43
C ASP A 26 -17.36 -19.33 -13.93
N LEU A 27 -17.25 -18.27 -13.13
CA LEU A 27 -16.76 -18.36 -11.75
C LEU A 27 -17.86 -18.52 -10.68
N PRO A 28 -17.66 -19.42 -9.69
CA PRO A 28 -18.26 -19.32 -8.36
C PRO A 28 -17.48 -18.32 -7.47
N SER A 29 -18.09 -17.91 -6.36
CA SER A 29 -17.71 -16.82 -5.43
C SER A 29 -16.34 -16.92 -4.73
N THR A 30 -15.54 -17.95 -4.99
CA THR A 30 -14.21 -18.14 -4.38
C THR A 30 -13.26 -18.76 -5.39
N LEU A 31 -12.23 -18.02 -5.79
CA LEU A 31 -11.13 -18.52 -6.65
C LEU A 31 -9.92 -18.86 -5.79
N ASN A 32 -9.38 -20.08 -5.94
CA ASN A 32 -8.06 -20.43 -5.40
C ASN A 32 -6.99 -19.81 -6.31
N THR A 33 -6.33 -18.76 -5.85
CA THR A 33 -5.41 -17.91 -6.63
C THR A 33 -3.99 -18.46 -6.74
N ARG A 34 -3.65 -19.57 -6.07
CA ARG A 34 -2.27 -20.12 -6.05
C ARG A 34 -1.74 -20.61 -7.40
N PHE A 35 -2.61 -20.88 -8.37
CA PHE A 35 -2.23 -21.39 -9.69
C PHE A 35 -2.73 -20.50 -10.83
N LEU A 36 -3.06 -19.25 -10.51
CA LEU A 36 -3.63 -18.31 -11.46
C LEU A 36 -2.51 -17.59 -12.21
N GLU A 37 -2.39 -17.83 -13.51
CA GLU A 37 -1.35 -17.18 -14.32
C GLU A 37 -1.85 -15.87 -14.94
N SER A 38 -3.14 -15.80 -15.30
CA SER A 38 -3.76 -14.63 -15.89
C SER A 38 -5.25 -14.53 -15.56
N VAL A 39 -5.76 -13.30 -15.52
CA VAL A 39 -7.20 -13.01 -15.43
C VAL A 39 -7.60 -12.04 -16.52
N GLU A 40 -8.69 -12.36 -17.21
CA GLU A 40 -9.32 -11.49 -18.19
C GLU A 40 -10.65 -10.96 -17.63
N PHE A 41 -10.81 -9.64 -17.58
CA PHE A 41 -12.04 -9.02 -17.10
C PHE A 41 -12.91 -8.49 -18.24
N CYS A 42 -14.19 -8.86 -18.22
CA CYS A 42 -15.27 -8.22 -18.97
C CYS A 42 -16.18 -7.45 -18.00
N ALA A 43 -15.60 -6.56 -17.19
CA ALA A 43 -16.31 -5.86 -16.13
C ALA A 43 -16.22 -4.32 -16.30
N PRO A 44 -16.90 -3.73 -17.31
CA PRO A 44 -16.78 -2.30 -17.62
C PRO A 44 -17.29 -1.37 -16.50
N LYS A 45 -18.09 -1.92 -15.56
CA LYS A 45 -18.65 -1.19 -14.41
C LYS A 45 -17.91 -1.47 -13.09
N LEU A 46 -16.78 -2.17 -13.13
CA LEU A 46 -16.00 -2.48 -11.93
C LEU A 46 -15.28 -1.22 -11.43
N VAL A 47 -15.65 -0.77 -10.24
CA VAL A 47 -15.04 0.41 -9.58
C VAL A 47 -13.94 0.00 -8.60
N THR A 48 -14.13 -1.11 -7.91
CA THR A 48 -13.22 -1.61 -6.87
C THR A 48 -12.78 -3.03 -7.18
N PHE A 49 -11.47 -3.26 -7.12
CA PHE A 49 -10.87 -4.57 -7.29
C PHE A 49 -9.97 -4.93 -6.11
N LYS A 50 -10.11 -6.17 -5.62
CA LYS A 50 -9.30 -6.70 -4.53
C LYS A 50 -8.63 -7.99 -4.96
N TYR A 51 -7.33 -8.07 -4.74
CA TYR A 51 -6.51 -9.21 -5.13
C TYR A 51 -5.65 -9.70 -3.97
N PHE A 52 -5.71 -11.01 -3.73
CA PHE A 52 -4.81 -11.70 -2.81
C PHE A 52 -4.10 -12.85 -3.52
N GLY A 53 -2.77 -12.80 -3.58
CA GLY A 53 -1.96 -13.87 -4.16
C GLY A 53 -0.67 -13.40 -4.85
N LYS A 54 -0.07 -14.33 -5.59
CA LYS A 54 1.14 -14.10 -6.42
C LYS A 54 0.87 -13.12 -7.57
N PRO A 55 1.90 -12.46 -8.15
CA PRO A 55 1.71 -11.63 -9.34
C PRO A 55 1.07 -12.43 -10.49
N ILE A 56 0.02 -11.88 -11.11
CA ILE A 56 -0.69 -12.52 -12.24
C ILE A 56 -0.76 -11.55 -13.41
N ARG A 57 -0.91 -12.04 -14.64
CA ARG A 57 -1.12 -11.17 -15.79
C ARG A 57 -2.57 -10.67 -15.82
N PHE A 58 -2.76 -9.36 -15.82
CA PHE A 58 -4.09 -8.74 -15.98
C PHE A 58 -4.34 -8.37 -17.43
N MET A 59 -5.50 -8.79 -17.96
CA MET A 59 -5.95 -8.47 -19.32
C MET A 59 -7.39 -7.96 -19.29
N GLY A 60 -7.75 -7.13 -20.27
CA GLY A 60 -9.10 -6.58 -20.42
C GLY A 60 -9.14 -5.06 -20.29
N SER A 61 -10.34 -4.52 -20.15
CA SER A 61 -10.58 -3.09 -19.96
C SER A 61 -11.42 -2.87 -18.72
N LEU A 62 -10.90 -2.07 -17.80
CA LEU A 62 -11.55 -1.70 -16.54
C LEU A 62 -11.64 -0.17 -16.44
N PRO A 63 -12.40 0.50 -17.33
CA PRO A 63 -12.34 1.96 -17.50
C PRO A 63 -12.85 2.75 -16.29
N LEU A 64 -13.59 2.10 -15.39
CA LEU A 64 -14.14 2.74 -14.18
C LEU A 64 -13.43 2.31 -12.89
N LEU A 65 -12.34 1.54 -12.98
CA LEU A 65 -11.57 1.11 -11.82
C LEU A 65 -10.92 2.31 -11.14
N ALA A 66 -11.36 2.60 -9.93
CA ALA A 66 -10.87 3.71 -9.11
C ALA A 66 -10.21 3.24 -7.82
N GLU A 67 -10.49 2.00 -7.38
CA GLU A 67 -9.99 1.46 -6.13
C GLU A 67 -9.31 0.11 -6.33
N LEU A 68 -8.08 -0.01 -5.84
CA LEU A 68 -7.26 -1.21 -5.94
C LEU A 68 -6.72 -1.61 -4.56
N ASP A 69 -7.03 -2.82 -4.12
CA ASP A 69 -6.52 -3.40 -2.87
C ASP A 69 -5.73 -4.68 -3.21
N ILE A 70 -4.41 -4.62 -3.11
CA ILE A 70 -3.53 -5.75 -3.39
C ILE A 70 -2.91 -6.23 -2.09
N MET A 71 -3.02 -7.51 -1.84
CA MET A 71 -2.34 -8.20 -0.76
C MET A 71 -1.44 -9.28 -1.37
N HIS A 72 -0.14 -9.11 -1.17
CA HIS A 72 0.85 -10.05 -1.69
C HIS A 72 0.94 -11.28 -0.76
N ASP A 73 1.04 -12.46 -1.38
CA ASP A 73 1.25 -13.74 -0.72
C ASP A 73 2.72 -14.12 -0.88
N ASP A 74 3.47 -14.10 0.23
CA ASP A 74 4.94 -14.19 0.29
C ASP A 74 5.44 -15.65 0.39
N ASP A 75 4.59 -16.61 0.02
CA ASP A 75 4.78 -18.04 0.34
C ASP A 75 5.95 -18.72 -0.40
N ASP A 76 6.69 -18.07 -1.33
CA ASP A 76 7.82 -18.68 -2.04
C ASP A 76 8.94 -17.68 -2.42
N ASP A 77 10.19 -18.17 -2.37
CA ASP A 77 11.50 -17.53 -2.68
C ASP A 77 11.67 -16.94 -4.11
N ASP A 78 10.59 -16.60 -4.81
CA ASP A 78 10.65 -16.06 -6.18
C ASP A 78 10.87 -14.54 -6.18
N ASP A 79 11.71 -14.10 -7.12
CA ASP A 79 12.13 -12.71 -7.39
C ASP A 79 11.06 -11.68 -7.00
N ALA A 80 11.44 -10.73 -6.14
CA ALA A 80 10.59 -9.69 -5.58
C ALA A 80 9.97 -8.77 -6.65
N ILE A 81 8.97 -9.26 -7.39
CA ILE A 81 8.26 -8.49 -8.41
C ILE A 81 7.32 -7.53 -7.69
N CYS A 82 7.44 -6.24 -8.00
CA CYS A 82 6.53 -5.23 -7.49
C CYS A 82 5.06 -5.61 -7.75
N PRO A 83 4.21 -5.67 -6.72
CA PRO A 83 2.81 -6.13 -6.84
C PRO A 83 1.95 -5.22 -7.74
N LEU A 84 2.43 -4.01 -8.06
CA LEU A 84 1.77 -3.07 -8.94
C LEU A 84 2.03 -3.28 -10.43
N LEU A 85 3.13 -3.94 -10.80
CA LEU A 85 3.53 -4.10 -12.21
C LEU A 85 2.41 -4.68 -13.09
N PRO A 86 1.66 -5.70 -12.64
CA PRO A 86 0.55 -6.23 -13.41
C PRO A 86 -0.60 -5.26 -13.68
N PHE A 87 -0.72 -4.20 -12.88
CA PHE A 87 -1.79 -3.21 -12.97
C PHE A 87 -1.35 -1.92 -13.66
N SER A 88 -0.12 -1.85 -14.17
CA SER A 88 0.50 -0.65 -14.74
C SER A 88 -0.39 0.14 -15.70
N SER A 89 -1.16 -0.54 -16.56
CA SER A 89 -2.08 0.10 -17.51
C SER A 89 -3.29 0.81 -16.89
N TYR A 90 -3.62 0.49 -15.64
CA TYR A 90 -4.76 1.07 -14.90
C TYR A 90 -4.31 2.05 -13.81
N LEU A 91 -3.02 2.12 -13.49
CA LEU A 91 -2.53 2.90 -12.35
C LEU A 91 -2.86 4.40 -12.43
N SER A 92 -2.92 4.96 -13.64
CA SER A 92 -3.22 6.39 -13.84
C SER A 92 -4.67 6.77 -13.52
N GLN A 93 -5.62 5.83 -13.47
CA GLN A 93 -7.02 6.08 -13.12
C GLN A 93 -7.36 5.74 -11.67
N ILE A 94 -6.46 5.09 -10.93
CA ILE A 94 -6.68 4.71 -9.54
C ILE A 94 -6.72 5.95 -8.65
N GLU A 95 -7.80 6.11 -7.88
CA GLU A 95 -7.97 7.15 -6.87
C GLU A 95 -7.60 6.66 -5.46
N THR A 96 -7.78 5.37 -5.18
CA THR A 96 -7.43 4.76 -3.89
C THR A 96 -6.65 3.47 -4.10
N LEU A 97 -5.45 3.41 -3.51
CA LEU A 97 -4.58 2.25 -3.55
C LEU A 97 -4.32 1.76 -2.12
N LYS A 98 -4.59 0.47 -1.89
CA LYS A 98 -4.17 -0.24 -0.69
C LYS A 98 -3.21 -1.34 -1.06
N LEU A 99 -2.01 -1.30 -0.47
CA LEU A 99 -1.01 -2.34 -0.61
C LEU A 99 -0.77 -2.98 0.75
N THR A 100 -0.98 -4.29 0.82
CA THR A 100 -0.60 -5.11 1.97
C THR A 100 0.57 -5.97 1.54
N MET A 101 1.73 -5.75 2.17
CA MET A 101 2.95 -6.43 1.78
C MET A 101 3.77 -6.88 2.97
N TRP A 102 4.45 -7.99 2.74
CA TRP A 102 5.47 -8.56 3.59
C TRP A 102 6.83 -8.15 3.01
N LEU A 103 7.76 -7.77 3.88
CA LEU A 103 9.08 -7.33 3.46
C LEU A 103 10.11 -8.43 3.68
N SER A 104 10.70 -8.93 2.60
CA SER A 104 11.89 -9.79 2.58
C SER A 104 13.17 -8.95 2.33
N GLU A 105 14.34 -9.56 2.48
CA GLU A 105 15.65 -8.88 2.36
C GLU A 105 16.04 -8.54 0.91
N ASP A 106 15.32 -9.11 -0.08
CA ASP A 106 15.73 -9.17 -1.49
C ASP A 106 15.08 -8.13 -2.41
N TYR A 107 14.41 -7.11 -1.85
CA TYR A 107 13.93 -5.96 -2.66
C TYR A 107 15.11 -5.07 -3.04
N GLU A 108 15.88 -5.45 -4.06
CA GLU A 108 17.08 -4.74 -4.50
C GLU A 108 16.78 -3.51 -5.37
N GLU A 109 15.68 -3.48 -6.13
CA GLU A 109 15.39 -2.40 -7.08
C GLU A 109 14.00 -1.75 -6.87
N ILE A 110 13.99 -0.41 -6.92
CA ILE A 110 12.75 0.36 -6.98
C ILE A 110 12.16 0.17 -8.38
N PRO A 111 10.94 -0.40 -8.50
CA PRO A 111 10.30 -0.59 -9.79
C PRO A 111 10.01 0.77 -10.44
N GLN A 112 10.28 0.89 -11.75
CA GLN A 112 9.75 2.01 -12.52
C GLN A 112 8.24 1.84 -12.68
N ILE A 113 7.48 2.58 -11.88
CA ILE A 113 6.02 2.67 -11.99
C ILE A 113 5.63 3.97 -12.72
N PRO A 114 4.53 3.97 -13.48
CA PRO A 114 3.97 5.20 -14.04
C PRO A 114 3.51 6.15 -12.92
N GLU A 115 3.36 7.43 -13.25
CA GLU A 115 2.77 8.40 -12.33
C GLU A 115 1.33 8.01 -11.98
N LEU A 116 1.03 8.06 -10.69
CA LEU A 116 -0.25 7.79 -10.06
C LEU A 116 -1.05 9.10 -9.99
N THR A 117 -1.28 9.72 -11.15
CA THR A 117 -1.76 11.12 -11.27
C THR A 117 -3.12 11.36 -10.62
N ASN A 118 -4.00 10.36 -10.57
CA ASN A 118 -5.32 10.46 -9.94
C ASN A 118 -5.36 9.94 -8.50
N LEU A 119 -4.24 9.42 -7.96
CA LEU A 119 -4.23 8.80 -6.65
C LEU A 119 -4.41 9.85 -5.55
N LYS A 120 -5.53 9.75 -4.83
CA LYS A 120 -5.89 10.64 -3.72
C LYS A 120 -5.61 9.98 -2.37
N ASN A 121 -5.73 8.66 -2.28
CA ASN A 121 -5.58 7.91 -1.03
C ASN A 121 -4.61 6.74 -1.21
N LEU A 122 -3.53 6.72 -0.41
CA LEU A 122 -2.58 5.61 -0.35
C LEU A 122 -2.59 4.97 1.04
N ILE A 123 -2.82 3.66 1.09
CA ILE A 123 -2.80 2.86 2.31
C ILE A 123 -1.71 1.79 2.18
N LEU A 124 -0.71 1.85 3.05
CA LEU A 124 0.39 0.89 3.12
C LEU A 124 0.24 0.09 4.42
N ASP A 125 -0.12 -1.18 4.30
CA ASP A 125 -0.19 -2.13 5.42
C ASP A 125 1.02 -3.05 5.35
N VAL A 126 2.04 -2.73 6.15
CA VAL A 126 3.38 -3.31 6.03
C VAL A 126 3.69 -4.14 7.25
N THR A 127 3.96 -5.42 7.01
CA THR A 127 4.45 -6.35 8.03
C THR A 127 5.89 -6.70 7.72
N ASN A 128 6.82 -6.31 8.60
CA ASN A 128 8.20 -6.73 8.50
C ASN A 128 8.45 -7.88 9.49
N LEU A 129 8.89 -9.03 8.98
CA LEU A 129 9.21 -10.15 9.85
C LEU A 129 10.61 -9.98 10.46
N TYR A 130 11.67 -9.63 9.72
CA TYR A 130 13.03 -9.50 10.31
C TYR A 130 13.97 -8.55 9.54
N CYS A 131 13.49 -7.84 8.53
CA CYS A 131 14.32 -7.17 7.53
C CYS A 131 15.10 -5.96 8.07
N SER A 132 16.40 -5.97 7.78
CA SER A 132 17.36 -4.89 8.09
C SER A 132 17.35 -3.75 7.06
N ARG A 133 16.77 -3.97 5.86
CA ARG A 133 16.70 -3.02 4.74
C ARG A 133 15.24 -2.76 4.40
N PHE A 134 14.73 -1.59 4.75
CA PHE A 134 13.38 -1.21 4.37
C PHE A 134 13.43 -0.58 2.97
N PRO A 135 12.80 -1.16 1.94
CA PRO A 135 12.71 -0.49 0.65
C PRO A 135 12.00 0.85 0.85
N SER A 136 12.51 1.90 0.21
CA SER A 136 12.00 3.26 0.39
C SER A 136 10.60 3.38 -0.21
N PHE A 137 9.53 3.32 0.59
CA PHE A 137 8.14 3.51 0.10
C PHE A 137 7.89 4.91 -0.46
N THR A 138 8.86 5.81 -0.34
CA THR A 138 8.79 7.16 -0.89
C THR A 138 8.53 7.14 -2.39
N TYR A 139 8.95 6.11 -3.14
CA TYR A 139 8.68 6.04 -4.59
C TYR A 139 7.17 6.08 -4.92
N LEU A 140 6.33 5.44 -4.09
CA LEU A 140 4.86 5.47 -4.28
C LEU A 140 4.29 6.84 -3.99
N VAL A 141 4.80 7.50 -2.95
CA VAL A 141 4.37 8.84 -2.56
C VAL A 141 4.82 9.86 -3.62
N GLU A 142 6.06 9.74 -4.11
CA GLU A 142 6.64 10.59 -5.15
C GLU A 142 6.02 10.39 -6.53
N ALA A 143 5.48 9.19 -6.80
CA ALA A 143 4.71 8.92 -8.01
C ALA A 143 3.28 9.48 -7.95
N ALA A 144 2.79 9.93 -6.78
CA ALA A 144 1.41 10.33 -6.55
C ALA A 144 1.26 11.86 -6.29
N PRO A 145 1.35 12.71 -7.32
CA PRO A 145 1.32 14.18 -7.15
C PRO A 145 0.00 14.71 -6.57
N SER A 146 -1.11 13.98 -6.76
CA SER A 146 -2.45 14.37 -6.28
C SER A 146 -2.82 13.74 -4.93
N LEU A 147 -1.85 13.16 -4.21
CA LEU A 147 -2.10 12.43 -2.98
C LEU A 147 -2.64 13.38 -1.89
N HIS A 148 -3.86 13.14 -1.42
CA HIS A 148 -4.48 13.90 -0.33
C HIS A 148 -4.28 13.25 1.03
N LYS A 149 -4.28 11.91 1.07
CA LYS A 149 -4.21 11.13 2.30
C LYS A 149 -3.23 9.97 2.19
N LEU A 150 -2.36 9.86 3.18
CA LEU A 150 -1.39 8.78 3.32
C LEU A 150 -1.59 8.05 4.65
N THR A 151 -1.82 6.74 4.59
CA THR A 151 -1.99 5.89 5.77
C THR A 151 -0.90 4.82 5.80
N PHE A 152 -0.08 4.83 6.84
CA PHE A 152 0.86 3.77 7.17
C PHE A 152 0.29 2.90 8.29
N LYS A 153 0.32 1.59 8.11
CA LYS A 153 0.05 0.63 9.19
C LYS A 153 1.27 -0.28 9.33
N LEU A 154 2.02 -0.09 10.41
CA LEU A 154 3.34 -0.67 10.62
C LEU A 154 3.28 -1.66 11.80
N PHE A 155 3.48 -2.94 11.52
CA PHE A 155 3.34 -4.01 12.53
C PHE A 155 4.57 -4.25 13.41
N SER A 156 5.77 -3.83 12.99
CA SER A 156 7.00 -4.05 13.74
C SER A 156 7.95 -2.85 13.62
N PRO A 157 8.92 -2.69 14.54
CA PRO A 157 9.91 -1.64 14.45
C PRO A 157 10.68 -1.77 13.14
N ILE A 158 10.65 -0.71 12.33
CA ILE A 158 11.48 -0.65 11.14
C ILE A 158 12.91 -0.41 11.63
N ARG A 159 13.73 -1.47 11.61
CA ARG A 159 15.14 -1.40 12.06
C ARG A 159 16.02 -0.58 11.13
N SER A 160 15.53 -0.24 9.95
CA SER A 160 16.35 0.30 8.88
C SER A 160 16.41 1.82 8.89
N THR A 161 17.64 2.32 8.78
CA THR A 161 17.92 3.71 8.42
C THR A 161 17.61 4.02 6.95
N ALA A 162 17.24 3.01 6.15
CA ALA A 162 17.05 3.08 4.69
C ALA A 162 15.66 3.53 4.22
N ILE A 163 14.69 3.79 5.12
CA ILE A 163 13.36 4.33 4.76
C ILE A 163 13.48 5.59 3.89
N LEU A 164 14.59 6.32 4.05
CA LEU A 164 14.90 7.52 3.31
C LEU A 164 16.30 7.38 2.73
N SER A 165 16.43 6.78 1.54
CA SER A 165 17.66 6.98 0.78
C SER A 165 17.75 8.47 0.46
N SER A 166 18.75 9.14 1.05
CA SER A 166 19.05 10.57 0.95
C SER A 166 19.43 11.07 -0.45
N THR A 167 19.11 10.29 -1.48
CA THR A 167 19.56 10.45 -2.87
C THR A 167 18.50 11.02 -3.79
N LEU A 168 17.25 11.17 -3.33
CA LEU A 168 16.15 11.68 -4.15
C LEU A 168 15.89 13.16 -3.86
N ALA A 169 15.77 13.95 -4.93
CA ALA A 169 15.50 15.37 -4.84
C ALA A 169 14.16 15.59 -4.10
N PRO A 170 14.07 16.55 -3.16
CA PRO A 170 12.83 16.87 -2.48
C PRO A 170 11.73 17.16 -3.51
N ARG A 171 10.65 16.39 -3.48
CA ARG A 171 9.44 16.65 -4.27
C ARG A 171 8.35 17.13 -3.32
N PRO A 172 7.90 18.39 -3.45
CA PRO A 172 6.84 18.90 -2.60
C PRO A 172 5.52 18.17 -2.90
N HIS A 173 4.90 17.64 -1.84
CA HIS A 173 3.58 17.04 -1.85
C HIS A 173 2.55 18.13 -1.54
N GLU A 174 2.13 18.86 -2.56
CA GLU A 174 1.21 20.00 -2.41
C GLU A 174 -0.21 19.58 -2.01
N CYS A 175 -0.64 18.40 -2.43
CA CYS A 175 -2.00 17.91 -2.16
C CYS A 175 -2.12 17.22 -0.79
N LEU A 176 -1.01 16.77 -0.20
CA LEU A 176 -1.03 15.91 0.98
C LEU A 176 -1.43 16.70 2.24
N LYS A 177 -2.64 16.43 2.74
CA LYS A 177 -3.27 17.12 3.88
C LYS A 177 -3.34 16.24 5.13
N ASP A 178 -3.57 14.95 4.94
CA ASP A 178 -3.85 14.01 6.02
C ASP A 178 -2.83 12.86 6.03
N VAL A 179 -2.19 12.64 7.17
CA VAL A 179 -1.32 11.47 7.40
C VAL A 179 -1.77 10.69 8.62
N GLU A 180 -1.87 9.38 8.48
CA GLU A 180 -2.21 8.46 9.56
C GLU A 180 -1.12 7.39 9.70
N ILE A 181 -0.64 7.18 10.92
CA ILE A 181 0.39 6.21 11.24
C ILE A 181 -0.15 5.31 12.35
N PHE A 182 -0.37 4.03 12.03
CA PHE A 182 -0.86 3.01 12.95
C PHE A 182 0.26 2.03 13.31
N GLY A 183 0.36 1.66 14.59
CA GLY A 183 1.40 0.78 15.11
C GLY A 183 2.70 1.53 15.38
N PHE A 184 3.82 1.06 14.82
CA PHE A 184 5.12 1.69 15.07
C PHE A 184 5.19 3.09 14.46
N CYS A 185 5.68 4.07 15.22
CA CYS A 185 5.87 5.44 14.75
C CYS A 185 7.36 5.70 14.52
N ASP A 186 7.80 5.76 13.26
CA ASP A 186 9.18 6.10 12.90
C ASP A 186 9.34 7.62 12.76
N GLN A 187 10.25 8.20 13.56
CA GLN A 187 10.54 9.63 13.51
C GLN A 187 11.05 10.09 12.14
N LYS A 188 11.85 9.28 11.44
CA LYS A 188 12.35 9.63 10.10
C LYS A 188 11.22 9.74 9.10
N LEU A 189 10.31 8.77 9.11
CA LEU A 189 9.13 8.79 8.25
C LEU A 189 8.30 10.06 8.48
N VAL A 190 8.08 10.42 9.74
CA VAL A 190 7.36 11.64 10.08
C VAL A 190 8.13 12.88 9.62
N MET A 191 9.45 12.94 9.82
CA MET A 191 10.25 14.07 9.35
C MET A 191 10.22 14.22 7.82
N TYR A 192 10.23 13.12 7.06
CA TYR A 192 10.05 13.16 5.61
C TYR A 192 8.70 13.78 5.22
N VAL A 193 7.61 13.32 5.85
CA VAL A 193 6.29 13.90 5.62
C VAL A 193 6.30 15.40 5.92
N LEU A 194 6.86 15.81 7.06
CA LEU A 194 6.92 17.22 7.45
C LEU A 194 7.76 18.08 6.52
N GLN A 195 8.80 17.52 5.92
CA GLN A 195 9.69 18.24 5.00
C GLN A 195 9.09 18.40 3.60
N ASN A 196 8.25 17.45 3.17
CA ASN A 196 7.75 17.42 1.79
C ASN A 196 6.27 17.81 1.67
N ALA A 197 5.44 17.59 2.69
CA ALA A 197 4.01 17.93 2.66
C ALA A 197 3.76 19.40 3.01
N ILE A 198 3.62 20.25 1.99
CA ILE A 198 3.49 21.71 2.16
C ILE A 198 2.17 22.09 2.83
N ASN A 199 1.08 21.45 2.42
CA ASN A 199 -0.28 21.77 2.88
C ASN A 199 -0.79 20.76 3.92
N LEU A 200 0.11 20.17 4.71
CA LEU A 200 -0.25 19.21 5.73
C LEU A 200 -1.14 19.86 6.78
N GLU A 201 -2.34 19.31 6.99
CA GLU A 201 -3.34 19.81 7.94
C GLU A 201 -3.36 18.97 9.22
N LYS A 202 -3.14 17.65 9.11
CA LYS A 202 -3.31 16.71 10.23
C LYS A 202 -2.38 15.50 10.14
N ILE A 203 -1.80 15.15 11.28
CA ILE A 203 -1.11 13.86 11.51
C ILE A 203 -1.84 13.13 12.64
N ILE A 204 -2.25 11.89 12.40
CA ILE A 204 -2.77 10.98 13.42
C ILE A 204 -1.73 9.89 13.66
N CYS A 205 -1.22 9.79 14.89
CA CYS A 205 -0.39 8.69 15.34
C CYS A 205 -1.20 7.81 16.28
N ASN A 206 -1.51 6.60 15.85
CA ASN A 206 -2.11 5.58 16.69
C ASN A 206 -1.07 4.49 16.99
N PRO A 207 -0.40 4.53 18.16
CA PRO A 207 0.61 3.55 18.53
C PRO A 207 0.01 2.15 18.82
N TYR A 208 -1.31 1.98 18.72
CA TYR A 208 -2.00 0.75 19.04
C TYR A 208 -2.34 -0.08 17.80
N ARG A 209 -1.94 -1.35 17.84
CA ARG A 209 -2.57 -2.45 17.09
C ARG A 209 -2.66 -3.65 18.05
N GLU A 210 -3.66 -4.50 17.88
CA GLU A 210 -4.09 -5.53 18.85
C GLU A 210 -3.04 -6.61 19.21
N ARG A 211 -1.88 -6.65 18.52
CA ARG A 211 -0.80 -7.63 18.78
C ARG A 211 0.53 -6.90 18.91
N GLY A 212 1.00 -6.77 20.15
CA GLY A 212 2.31 -6.21 20.53
C GLY A 212 2.33 -5.94 22.03
N GLU A 213 3.27 -6.55 22.76
CA GLU A 213 3.45 -6.30 24.20
C GLU A 213 3.84 -4.84 24.50
N SER A 214 3.75 -4.47 25.78
CA SER A 214 3.73 -3.06 26.25
C SER A 214 4.93 -2.20 25.85
N GLU A 215 6.11 -2.78 25.59
CA GLU A 215 7.34 -2.02 25.37
C GLU A 215 7.39 -1.33 24.00
N GLU A 216 6.98 -2.01 22.93
CA GLU A 216 6.96 -1.43 21.57
C GLU A 216 5.88 -0.36 21.46
N LYS A 217 4.74 -0.59 22.11
CA LYS A 217 3.67 0.39 22.26
C LYS A 217 4.16 1.63 23.01
N GLU A 218 4.93 1.45 24.07
CA GLU A 218 5.51 2.57 24.82
C GLU A 218 6.58 3.31 24.00
N LYS A 219 7.41 2.61 23.23
CA LYS A 219 8.36 3.23 22.29
C LYS A 219 7.63 4.04 21.21
N ALA A 220 6.56 3.51 20.62
CA ALA A 220 5.75 4.21 19.63
C ALA A 220 5.07 5.44 20.24
N ARG A 221 4.52 5.33 21.45
CA ARG A 221 3.98 6.46 22.23
C ARG A 221 5.03 7.52 22.52
N LYS A 222 6.19 7.12 23.02
CA LYS A 222 7.31 8.04 23.32
C LYS A 222 7.79 8.75 22.07
N CYS A 223 7.88 8.06 20.93
CA CYS A 223 8.21 8.67 19.65
C CYS A 223 7.13 9.68 19.24
N ALA A 224 5.85 9.32 19.31
CA ALA A 224 4.74 10.21 19.00
C ALA A 224 4.73 11.46 19.91
N CYS A 225 5.05 11.31 21.20
CA CYS A 225 5.20 12.43 22.13
C CYS A 225 6.39 13.33 21.77
N GLN A 226 7.54 12.76 21.40
CA GLN A 226 8.70 13.54 20.95
C GLN A 226 8.44 14.30 19.65
N LEU A 227 7.56 13.79 18.78
CA LEU A 227 7.15 14.54 17.60
C LEU A 227 6.53 15.87 18.01
N ARG A 228 5.66 15.88 19.02
CA ARG A 228 4.97 17.09 19.50
C ARG A 228 5.93 18.24 19.83
N GLU A 229 7.13 17.94 20.32
CA GLU A 229 8.18 18.94 20.61
C GLU A 229 8.89 19.46 19.34
N LYS A 230 8.92 18.67 18.27
CA LYS A 230 9.57 18.98 16.99
C LYS A 230 8.64 19.65 15.99
N LEU A 231 7.32 19.59 16.17
CA LEU A 231 6.36 20.18 15.24
C LEU A 231 6.30 21.70 15.41
N ARG A 232 6.35 22.42 14.28
CA ARG A 232 6.06 23.86 14.23
C ARG A 232 4.55 24.08 14.31
N SER A 233 4.12 25.26 14.76
CA SER A 233 2.71 25.66 14.72
C SER A 233 2.19 25.66 13.27
N GLY A 234 1.08 24.98 12.98
CA GLY A 234 0.45 25.02 11.65
C GLY A 234 -0.47 23.85 11.30
N PHE A 235 -0.32 22.69 11.95
CA PHE A 235 -1.12 21.48 11.67
C PHE A 235 -1.45 20.72 12.96
N LYS A 236 -2.47 19.87 12.90
CA LYS A 236 -3.00 19.15 14.06
C LYS A 236 -2.33 17.79 14.22
N LEU A 237 -1.54 17.61 15.28
CA LEU A 237 -1.10 16.28 15.73
C LEU A 237 -2.12 15.67 16.69
N ILE A 238 -2.62 14.48 16.38
CA ILE A 238 -3.48 13.67 17.25
C ILE A 238 -2.73 12.40 17.59
N ILE A 239 -2.56 12.11 18.88
CA ILE A 239 -2.04 10.84 19.37
C ILE A 239 -3.21 10.09 20.03
N LEU A 240 -3.51 8.88 19.57
CA LEU A 240 -4.61 8.04 20.08
C LEU A 240 -4.17 7.06 21.17
#